data_AF-A0A8X6P159-F1
#
_entry.id   AF-A0A8X6P159-F1
#
_cell.length_a   1.000
_cell.length_b   1.000
_cell.length_c   1.000
_cell.angle_alpha   90.00
_cell.angle_beta   90.00
_cell.angle_gamma   90.00
#
_symmetry.space_group_name_H-M   'P 1'
#
loop_
_entity.id
_entity.type
_entity.pdbx_description
1 polymer ?
#
loop_
_entity_poly.entity_id
_entity_poly.type
_entity_poly.pdbx_seq_one_letter_code
_entity_poly.pdbx_strand_id
1 'polypeptide(L)'
;MKNPNDLEIIRNILLRDSDDDEDIVLDESDTDGEEHVSERDTVIGRAKHLTNILVTCKCIITDRITESMVEETNKYVCSVETNHSSSREARNTDGAEIEAPLSLLYLAGDYLENRFNLEEL
;
A
#
# COMPACT_ATOMS: atom_id res chain seq x y z
N MET A 1 -20.37 11.39 -18.64
CA MET A 1 -19.48 11.28 -19.82
C MET A 1 -18.14 11.84 -19.40
N LYS A 2 -17.13 10.98 -19.16
CA LYS A 2 -15.80 11.44 -18.73
C LYS A 2 -15.11 12.12 -19.90
N ASN A 3 -14.46 13.25 -19.63
CA ASN A 3 -13.87 14.12 -20.65
C ASN A 3 -12.69 13.36 -21.29
N PRO A 4 -12.61 13.23 -22.63
CA PRO A 4 -11.53 12.49 -23.29
C PRO A 4 -10.13 13.02 -22.96
N ASN A 5 -10.02 14.28 -22.53
CA ASN A 5 -8.77 14.88 -22.04
C ASN A 5 -8.25 14.25 -20.73
N ASP A 6 -9.12 13.75 -19.85
CA ASP A 6 -8.70 13.24 -18.54
C ASP A 6 -7.93 11.92 -18.66
N LEU A 7 -8.26 11.13 -19.68
CA LEU A 7 -7.57 9.87 -19.98
C LEU A 7 -6.21 10.10 -20.64
N GLU A 8 -6.04 11.19 -21.37
CA GLU A 8 -4.77 11.56 -22.00
C GLU A 8 -3.77 12.11 -20.96
N ILE A 9 -4.27 12.84 -19.96
CA ILE A 9 -3.46 13.29 -18.81
C ILE A 9 -2.96 12.09 -18.00
N ILE A 10 -3.83 11.12 -17.69
CA ILE A 10 -3.46 9.91 -16.94
C ILE A 10 -2.44 9.07 -17.72
N ARG A 11 -2.61 8.96 -19.04
CA ARG A 11 -1.67 8.25 -19.91
C ARG A 11 -0.29 8.90 -19.96
N ASN A 12 -0.23 10.24 -19.97
CA ASN A 12 1.03 10.98 -19.96
C ASN A 12 1.75 10.96 -18.60
N ILE A 13 1.02 10.75 -17.50
CA ILE A 13 1.60 10.54 -16.17
C ILE A 13 2.18 9.13 -16.04
N LEU A 14 1.50 8.11 -16.58
CA LEU A 14 1.94 6.71 -16.49
C LEU A 14 3.07 6.32 -17.46
N LEU A 15 3.32 7.11 -18.51
CA LEU A 15 4.37 6.84 -19.50
C LEU A 15 5.65 7.65 -19.28
N ARG A 16 5.78 8.36 -18.15
CA ARG A 16 6.96 9.18 -17.83
C ARG A 16 8.02 8.51 -16.95
N ASP A 17 7.85 7.23 -16.61
CA ASP A 17 8.78 6.48 -15.74
C ASP A 17 9.72 5.55 -16.50
N SER A 18 10.25 5.97 -17.64
CA SER A 18 11.29 5.19 -18.34
C SER A 18 12.22 6.12 -19.09
N ASP A 19 13.49 6.12 -18.69
CA ASP A 19 14.67 6.59 -19.44
C ASP A 19 15.24 7.98 -19.14
N ASP A 20 15.26 8.43 -17.89
CA ASP A 20 16.20 9.48 -17.46
C ASP A 20 17.00 9.01 -16.22
N ASP A 21 18.05 8.22 -16.48
CA ASP A 21 19.21 8.11 -15.60
C ASP A 21 19.94 9.46 -15.61
N GLU A 22 19.39 10.46 -14.91
CA GLU A 22 20.13 11.68 -14.59
C GLU A 22 21.13 11.37 -13.48
N ASP A 23 22.41 11.31 -13.84
CA ASP A 23 23.55 11.28 -12.93
C ASP A 23 23.44 12.42 -11.91
N ILE A 24 23.05 12.07 -10.69
CA ILE A 24 23.08 12.98 -9.54
C ILE A 24 24.56 13.28 -9.24
N VAL A 25 25.03 14.44 -9.68
CA VAL A 25 26.32 14.99 -9.26
C VAL A 25 26.22 15.35 -7.78
N LEU A 26 26.76 14.49 -6.92
CA LEU A 26 26.89 14.74 -5.49
C LEU A 26 28.02 15.77 -5.27
N ASP A 27 27.65 16.94 -4.75
CA ASP A 27 28.59 17.94 -4.27
C ASP A 27 29.22 17.44 -2.96
N GLU A 28 30.42 16.88 -3.05
CA GLU A 28 31.25 16.47 -1.91
C GLU A 28 31.81 17.72 -1.22
N SER A 29 30.99 18.37 -0.38
CA SER A 29 31.49 19.32 0.60
C SER A 29 31.75 18.62 1.93
N ASP A 30 33.04 18.37 2.16
CA ASP A 30 33.58 17.85 3.41
C ASP A 30 33.10 18.68 4.60
N THR A 31 32.24 18.09 5.41
CA THR A 31 31.94 18.56 6.76
C THR A 31 32.35 17.48 7.74
N ASP A 32 33.60 17.60 8.20
CA ASP A 32 34.16 16.89 9.36
C ASP A 32 33.41 17.33 10.62
N GLY A 33 32.23 16.75 10.82
CA GLY A 33 31.52 16.74 12.09
C GLY A 33 31.31 15.29 12.49
N GLU A 34 32.24 14.74 13.27
CA GLU A 34 32.01 13.49 14.01
C GLU A 34 30.89 13.74 15.04
N GLU A 35 29.66 13.66 14.57
CA GLU A 35 28.48 13.58 15.42
C GLU A 35 28.38 12.12 15.86
N HIS A 36 28.74 11.86 17.12
CA HIS A 36 28.52 10.59 17.78
C HIS A 36 27.00 10.40 17.97
N VAL A 37 26.32 10.06 16.88
CA VAL A 37 24.89 9.74 16.87
C VAL A 37 24.75 8.43 17.61
N SER A 38 24.24 8.51 18.84
CA SER A 38 23.62 7.39 19.55
C SER A 38 22.80 6.59 18.54
N GLU A 39 23.21 5.36 18.29
CA GLU A 39 22.53 4.35 17.46
C GLU A 39 21.10 4.19 17.98
N ARG A 40 20.19 5.06 17.54
CA ARG A 40 18.77 4.99 17.81
C ARG A 40 18.17 4.27 16.62
N ASP A 41 17.36 3.26 16.91
CA ASP A 41 16.53 2.54 15.94
C ASP A 41 15.74 3.54 15.10
N THR A 42 16.30 3.92 13.95
CA THR A 42 15.70 4.87 13.02
C THR A 42 15.37 4.16 11.73
N VAL A 43 14.42 4.71 10.98
CA VAL A 43 14.02 4.17 9.68
C VAL A 43 15.21 4.27 8.72
N ILE A 44 15.65 3.12 8.20
CA ILE A 44 16.78 2.99 7.29
C ILE A 44 16.35 2.91 5.82
N GLY A 45 17.26 3.29 4.92
CA GLY A 45 17.11 3.09 3.47
C GLY A 45 16.01 3.93 2.83
N ARG A 46 15.43 3.41 1.74
CA ARG A 46 14.42 4.12 0.92
C ARG A 46 13.20 4.60 1.72
N ALA A 47 12.86 3.91 2.80
CA ALA A 47 11.74 4.27 3.67
C ALA A 47 11.94 5.62 4.39
N LYS A 48 13.19 6.08 4.58
CA LYS A 48 13.49 7.36 5.22
C LYS A 48 13.01 8.58 4.43
N HIS A 49 12.90 8.43 3.10
CA HIS A 49 12.55 9.52 2.19
C HIS A 49 11.07 9.50 1.76
N LEU A 50 10.27 8.57 2.29
CA LEU A 50 8.86 8.46 1.96
C LEU A 50 8.04 9.47 2.75
N THR A 51 7.39 10.39 2.04
CA THR A 51 6.49 11.39 2.61
C THR A 51 5.01 11.00 2.48
N ASN A 52 4.71 10.01 1.64
CA ASN A 52 3.35 9.55 1.37
C ASN A 52 3.03 8.32 2.20
N ILE A 53 2.03 8.43 3.08
CA ILE A 53 1.59 7.35 3.98
C ILE A 53 1.23 6.06 3.24
N LEU A 54 0.60 6.15 2.05
CA LEU A 54 0.24 4.98 1.26
C LEU A 54 1.49 4.25 0.75
N VAL A 55 2.52 5.02 0.35
CA VAL A 55 3.80 4.44 -0.11
C VAL A 55 4.55 3.83 1.08
N THR A 56 4.51 4.47 2.25
CA THR A 56 5.07 3.91 3.49
C THR A 56 4.36 2.61 3.90
N CYS A 57 3.02 2.55 3.80
CA CYS A 57 2.27 1.33 4.07
C CYS A 57 2.67 0.19 3.14
N LYS A 58 2.98 0.46 1.87
CA LYS A 58 3.50 -0.54 0.93
C LYS A 58 4.89 -1.09 1.29
N CYS A 59 5.67 -0.40 2.12
CA CYS A 59 6.90 -0.97 2.67
C CYS A 59 6.64 -2.06 3.73
N ILE A 60 5.47 -2.03 4.37
CA ILE A 60 5.07 -3.00 5.39
C ILE A 60 4.27 -4.13 4.74
N ILE A 61 3.27 -3.76 3.94
CA ILE A 61 2.37 -4.65 3.24
C ILE A 61 2.80 -4.68 1.77
N THR A 62 3.79 -5.52 1.50
CA THR A 62 4.30 -5.70 0.14
C THR A 62 3.29 -6.42 -0.75
N ASP A 63 3.37 -6.23 -2.07
CA ASP A 63 2.50 -6.92 -3.03
C ASP A 63 2.51 -8.45 -2.83
N ARG A 64 3.66 -9.02 -2.49
CA ARG A 64 3.80 -10.46 -2.17
C ARG A 64 2.96 -10.89 -0.97
N ILE A 65 2.83 -10.05 0.05
CA ILE A 65 1.98 -10.34 1.23
C ILE A 65 0.52 -10.29 0.80
N THR A 66 0.13 -9.27 0.04
CA THR A 66 -1.23 -9.14 -0.50
C THR A 66 -1.59 -10.34 -1.37
N GLU A 67 -0.72 -10.76 -2.29
CA GLU A 67 -0.91 -11.96 -3.12
C GLU A 67 -1.09 -13.23 -2.28
N SER A 68 -0.28 -13.41 -1.23
CA SER A 68 -0.42 -14.55 -0.32
C SER A 68 -1.75 -14.51 0.45
N MET A 69 -2.21 -13.34 0.87
CA MET A 69 -3.51 -13.18 1.53
C MET A 69 -4.66 -13.50 0.58
N VAL A 70 -4.59 -13.04 -0.67
CA VAL A 70 -5.57 -13.37 -1.73
C VAL A 70 -5.63 -14.88 -1.94
N GLU A 71 -4.49 -15.54 -2.09
CA GLU A 71 -4.43 -16.98 -2.31
C GLU A 71 -5.07 -17.77 -1.17
N GLU A 72 -4.68 -17.50 0.08
CA GLU A 72 -5.22 -18.20 1.24
C GLU A 72 -6.70 -17.89 1.48
N THR A 73 -7.13 -16.65 1.26
CA THR A 73 -8.55 -16.26 1.36
C THR A 73 -9.37 -17.03 0.33
N ASN A 74 -8.91 -17.12 -0.91
CA ASN A 74 -9.62 -17.84 -1.97
C ASN A 74 -9.67 -19.36 -1.73
N LYS A 75 -8.62 -19.95 -1.13
CA LYS A 75 -8.67 -21.36 -0.67
C LYS A 75 -9.80 -21.55 0.34
N TYR A 76 -9.96 -20.63 1.28
CA TYR A 76 -11.05 -20.67 2.25
C TYR A 76 -12.42 -20.49 1.60
N VAL A 77 -12.58 -19.49 0.71
CA VAL A 77 -13.83 -19.26 -0.03
C VAL A 77 -14.28 -20.52 -0.78
N CYS A 78 -13.36 -21.17 -1.51
CA CYS A 78 -13.64 -22.44 -2.19
C CYS A 78 -14.09 -23.55 -1.22
N SER A 79 -13.55 -23.58 0.01
CA SER A 79 -13.92 -24.59 1.01
C SER A 79 -15.33 -24.40 1.58
N VAL A 80 -15.83 -23.16 1.62
CA VAL A 80 -17.14 -22.82 2.19
C VAL A 80 -18.22 -22.56 1.14
N GLU A 81 -17.86 -22.45 -0.14
CA GLU A 81 -18.77 -22.16 -1.26
C GLU A 81 -20.02 -23.05 -1.26
N THR A 82 -19.86 -24.34 -0.94
CA THR A 82 -20.97 -25.31 -0.88
C THR A 82 -22.03 -25.01 0.19
N ASN A 83 -21.70 -24.21 1.21
CA ASN A 83 -22.61 -23.81 2.28
C ASN A 83 -23.39 -22.53 1.95
N HIS A 84 -23.03 -21.84 0.88
CA HIS A 84 -23.66 -20.58 0.48
C HIS A 84 -24.74 -20.81 -0.57
N SER A 85 -25.86 -20.12 -0.42
CA SER A 85 -27.00 -20.24 -1.34
C SER A 85 -26.81 -19.42 -2.62
N SER A 86 -25.87 -18.46 -2.59
CA SER A 86 -25.63 -17.49 -3.65
C SER A 86 -24.14 -17.40 -3.98
N SER A 87 -23.82 -17.43 -5.28
CA SER A 87 -22.44 -17.23 -5.78
C SER A 87 -21.86 -15.86 -5.43
N ARG A 88 -22.71 -14.90 -5.02
CA ARG A 88 -22.26 -13.58 -4.55
C ARG A 88 -21.65 -13.61 -3.16
N GLU A 89 -22.05 -14.56 -2.31
CA GLU A 89 -21.58 -14.66 -0.92
C GLU A 89 -20.23 -15.35 -0.81
N ALA A 90 -19.88 -16.18 -1.79
CA ALA A 90 -18.63 -16.92 -1.87
C ALA A 90 -17.89 -16.58 -3.16
N ARG A 91 -17.73 -15.28 -3.44
CA ARG A 91 -16.93 -14.81 -4.59
C ARG A 91 -15.46 -14.78 -4.22
N ASN A 92 -14.60 -15.22 -5.15
CA ASN A 92 -13.17 -15.02 -5.02
C ASN A 92 -12.83 -13.54 -4.83
N THR A 93 -11.83 -13.31 -3.99
CA THR A 93 -11.28 -12.02 -3.61
C THR A 93 -10.09 -11.65 -4.50
N ASP A 94 -9.94 -10.37 -4.82
CA ASP A 94 -8.74 -9.82 -5.47
C ASP A 94 -7.88 -8.96 -4.52
N GLY A 95 -6.74 -8.47 -5.01
CA GLY A 95 -5.83 -7.65 -4.20
C GLY A 95 -6.46 -6.36 -3.69
N ALA A 96 -7.31 -5.72 -4.50
CA ALA A 96 -7.98 -4.48 -4.10
C ALA A 96 -9.00 -4.73 -2.98
N GLU A 97 -9.70 -5.87 -3.05
CA GLU A 97 -10.64 -6.32 -2.02
C GLU A 97 -9.95 -6.74 -0.72
N ILE A 98 -8.66 -7.12 -0.74
CA ILE A 98 -7.84 -7.32 0.47
C ILE A 98 -7.31 -5.99 1.01
N GLU A 99 -6.87 -5.08 0.14
CA GLU A 99 -6.33 -3.77 0.54
C GLU A 99 -7.40 -2.85 1.15
N ALA A 100 -8.65 -2.94 0.68
CA ALA A 100 -9.77 -2.15 1.18
C ALA A 100 -10.05 -2.32 2.69
N PRO A 101 -10.26 -3.55 3.22
CA PRO A 101 -10.47 -3.75 4.65
C PRO A 101 -9.22 -3.42 5.49
N LEU A 102 -8.01 -3.60 4.97
CA LEU A 102 -6.79 -3.16 5.66
C LEU A 102 -6.73 -1.63 5.80
N SER A 103 -7.11 -0.91 4.75
CA SER A 103 -7.23 0.55 4.77
C SER A 103 -8.33 1.01 5.72
N LEU A 104 -9.44 0.29 5.77
CA LEU A 104 -10.54 0.54 6.71
C LEU A 104 -10.11 0.31 8.16
N LEU A 105 -9.37 -0.77 8.45
CA LEU A 105 -8.81 -1.03 9.77
C LEU A 105 -7.83 0.05 10.21
N TYR A 106 -7.00 0.55 9.29
CA TYR A 106 -6.11 1.68 9.55
C TYR A 106 -6.91 2.93 9.95
N LEU A 107 -7.95 3.28 9.16
CA LEU A 107 -8.82 4.42 9.46
C LEU A 107 -9.59 4.23 10.77
N ALA A 108 -10.08 3.02 11.04
CA ALA A 108 -10.77 2.70 12.28
C ALA A 108 -9.85 2.86 13.49
N GLY A 109 -8.58 2.46 13.37
CA GLY A 109 -7.57 2.63 14.41
C GLY A 109 -7.18 4.10 14.64
N ASP A 110 -7.21 4.93 13.60
CA ASP A 110 -6.92 6.38 13.69
C ASP A 110 -8.11 7.16 14.29
N TYR A 111 -9.33 6.84 13.86
CA TYR A 111 -10.53 7.58 14.26
C TYR A 111 -11.09 7.18 15.63
N LEU A 112 -10.95 5.93 16.08
CA LEU A 112 -11.76 5.41 17.20
C LEU A 112 -10.97 4.45 18.10
N GLU A 113 -11.26 4.49 19.41
CA GLU A 113 -10.78 3.55 20.44
C GLU A 113 -11.34 2.11 20.26
N ASN A 114 -11.45 1.60 19.03
CA ASN A 114 -11.69 0.18 18.70
C ASN A 114 -12.96 -0.46 19.32
N ARG A 115 -13.98 0.33 19.69
CA ARG A 115 -15.22 -0.19 20.32
C ARG A 115 -16.46 -0.22 19.45
N PHE A 116 -16.37 0.24 18.20
CA PHE A 116 -17.52 0.27 17.31
C PHE A 116 -17.74 -1.11 16.72
N ASN A 117 -19.00 -1.53 16.68
CA ASN A 117 -19.36 -2.77 16.02
C ASN A 117 -19.34 -2.58 14.49
N LEU A 118 -19.36 -3.67 13.73
CA LEU A 118 -19.34 -3.61 12.25
C LEU A 118 -20.56 -2.91 11.65
N GLU A 119 -21.65 -2.70 12.40
CA GLU A 119 -22.84 -1.97 11.92
C GLU A 119 -22.67 -0.44 12.07
N GLU A 120 -21.75 0.00 12.91
CA GLU A 120 -21.43 1.41 13.17
C GLU A 120 -20.26 1.93 12.32
N LEU A 121 -19.59 1.04 11.58
CA LEU A 121 -18.45 1.32 10.70
C LEU A 121 -18.90 1.53 9.24
#